data_AF-A0ABD6EED1-F1
#
_entry.id   AF-A0ABD6EED1-F1
#
_cell.length_a   1.000
_cell.length_b   1.000
_cell.length_c   1.000
_cell.angle_alpha   90.00
_cell.angle_beta   90.00
_cell.angle_gamma   90.00
#
_symmetry.space_group_name_H-M   'P 1'
#
loop_
_entity.id
_entity.type
_entity.pdbx_description
1 polymer ?
#
loop_
_entity_poly.entity_id
_entity_poly.type
_entity_poly.pdbx_seq_one_letter_code
_entity_poly.pdbx_strand_id
1 'polypeptide(L)'
;MRLIRYSQFFKFFFVCICMSSSVRWKRDFMYVSDANLTDATCFQECNDAWSRSFSTSFNMSPSEFYEFPLHPVILDCNGFVKYCNISSQRVECYKERCGDDSADSVFSPSNFICHFKRRLFLDARECLEKTEPLTFLKCDHLCHDEALRKIAKKGRTFLGKVFSRNEIAKYQSEIDLLCTFQNCYKECEKEIVGESCSTIEAELTIQLITQYIYWHATDLYQWHMLSNTMETFPLSCQTLITTLIDEDPIIQIMAVSDPVNYSVMNTT
;
A
#
# COMPACT_ATOMS: atom_id res chain seq x y z
N MET A 1 -63.47 -29.30 -17.95
CA MET A 1 -62.24 -30.12 -17.74
C MET A 1 -61.32 -29.84 -18.92
N ARG A 2 -60.24 -29.06 -18.72
CA ARG A 2 -58.84 -29.53 -18.48
C ARG A 2 -58.37 -30.45 -19.62
N LEU A 3 -57.33 -30.18 -20.42
CA LEU A 3 -56.14 -29.35 -20.26
C LEU A 3 -55.59 -28.92 -21.65
N ILE A 4 -55.33 -27.62 -21.82
CA ILE A 4 -54.32 -27.11 -22.76
C ILE A 4 -53.54 -26.05 -21.97
N ARG A 5 -52.27 -26.32 -21.64
CA ARG A 5 -51.27 -25.30 -21.29
C ARG A 5 -49.91 -25.82 -21.77
N TYR A 6 -49.53 -25.47 -23.00
CA TYR A 6 -48.65 -24.33 -23.28
C TYR A 6 -47.33 -24.39 -22.50
N SER A 7 -46.40 -25.13 -23.13
CA SER A 7 -44.98 -24.79 -23.25
C SER A 7 -44.78 -23.27 -23.43
N GLN A 8 -43.69 -22.75 -22.86
CA GLN A 8 -43.22 -21.34 -22.92
C GLN A 8 -43.72 -20.36 -21.85
N PHE A 9 -43.72 -20.74 -20.56
CA PHE A 9 -43.57 -19.75 -19.50
C PHE A 9 -42.41 -20.11 -18.57
N PHE A 10 -41.34 -19.34 -18.73
CA PHE A 10 -40.38 -18.97 -17.69
C PHE A 10 -39.40 -20.06 -17.22
N LYS A 11 -38.45 -20.34 -18.11
CA LYS A 11 -37.02 -20.54 -17.79
C LYS A 11 -36.44 -19.32 -17.05
N PHE A 12 -36.96 -18.99 -15.86
CA PHE A 12 -36.62 -17.76 -15.14
C PHE A 12 -36.49 -17.95 -13.63
N PHE A 13 -36.30 -19.19 -13.16
CA PHE A 13 -36.22 -19.50 -11.74
C PHE A 13 -35.04 -20.40 -11.34
N PHE A 14 -33.95 -20.35 -12.10
CA PHE A 14 -32.72 -21.09 -11.78
C PHE A 14 -31.45 -20.30 -12.12
N VAL A 15 -31.38 -19.05 -11.66
CA VAL A 15 -30.11 -18.36 -11.39
C VAL A 15 -30.31 -17.63 -10.07
N CYS A 16 -30.51 -18.38 -8.99
CA CYS A 16 -30.29 -17.82 -7.66
C CYS A 16 -28.78 -17.71 -7.52
N ILE A 17 -28.32 -16.51 -7.86
CA ILE A 17 -27.02 -15.93 -7.65
C ILE A 17 -26.40 -16.49 -6.37
N CYS A 18 -25.56 -17.52 -6.50
CA CYS A 18 -24.50 -17.81 -5.56
C CYS A 18 -23.32 -16.90 -5.94
N MET A 19 -23.57 -15.59 -5.96
CA MET A 19 -22.48 -14.64 -5.76
C MET A 19 -22.28 -14.63 -4.26
N SER A 20 -21.51 -15.62 -3.80
CA SER A 20 -20.60 -15.38 -2.69
C SER A 20 -19.63 -14.31 -3.17
N SER A 21 -20.10 -13.05 -3.27
CA SER A 21 -19.19 -11.92 -3.13
C SER A 21 -18.73 -12.03 -1.70
N SER A 22 -17.64 -12.78 -1.49
CA SER A 22 -16.77 -12.58 -0.35
C SER A 22 -16.60 -11.08 -0.26
N VAL A 23 -17.27 -10.45 0.71
CA VAL A 23 -17.14 -9.02 0.96
C VAL A 23 -15.66 -8.82 1.20
N ARG A 24 -15.00 -8.25 0.18
CA ARG A 24 -13.55 -8.10 0.16
C ARG A 24 -13.23 -6.92 1.05
N TRP A 25 -12.83 -7.21 2.27
CA TRP A 25 -12.26 -6.21 3.16
C TRP A 25 -10.83 -5.95 2.70
N LYS A 26 -10.62 -4.94 1.83
CA LYS A 26 -9.26 -4.40 1.60
C LYS A 26 -8.78 -3.82 2.94
N ARG A 27 -7.67 -4.35 3.46
CA ARG A 27 -7.17 -4.06 4.81
C ARG A 27 -5.83 -3.36 4.72
N ASP A 28 -5.69 -2.28 5.47
CA ASP A 28 -4.36 -1.77 5.81
C ASP A 28 -3.67 -2.74 6.80
N PHE A 29 -2.46 -3.17 6.47
CA PHE A 29 -1.65 -4.05 7.33
C PHE A 29 -1.25 -3.44 8.68
N MET A 30 -1.32 -2.12 8.81
CA MET A 30 -0.97 -1.41 10.03
C MET A 30 -2.16 -1.24 10.97
N TYR A 31 -3.41 -1.53 10.56
CA TYR A 31 -4.57 -1.38 11.43
C TYR A 31 -5.55 -2.54 11.34
N VAL A 32 -5.94 -3.07 12.51
CA VAL A 32 -6.93 -4.14 12.63
C VAL A 32 -8.20 -3.61 13.30
N SER A 33 -9.33 -3.68 12.59
CA SER A 33 -10.64 -3.28 13.11
C SER A 33 -11.37 -4.46 13.78
N ASP A 34 -12.18 -4.16 14.80
CA ASP A 34 -13.08 -5.16 15.43
C ASP A 34 -14.07 -5.78 14.42
N ALA A 35 -14.30 -5.13 13.28
CA ALA A 35 -15.23 -5.58 12.24
C ALA A 35 -14.72 -6.81 11.49
N ASN A 36 -13.40 -7.05 11.48
CA ASN A 36 -12.78 -8.16 10.75
C ASN A 36 -12.50 -9.38 11.64
N LEU A 37 -12.89 -9.37 12.92
CA LEU A 37 -12.64 -10.44 13.91
C LEU A 37 -11.17 -10.93 13.95
N THR A 38 -10.25 -10.12 13.47
CA THR A 38 -8.84 -10.49 13.32
C THR A 38 -8.08 -10.04 14.55
N ASP A 39 -7.22 -10.90 15.07
CA ASP A 39 -6.47 -10.64 16.29
C ASP A 39 -5.24 -9.79 15.96
N ALA A 40 -5.25 -8.51 16.38
CA ALA A 40 -4.09 -7.62 16.26
C ALA A 40 -2.81 -8.23 16.85
N THR A 41 -2.93 -9.08 17.89
CA THR A 41 -1.82 -9.82 18.49
C THR A 41 -1.22 -10.81 17.50
N CYS A 42 -2.05 -11.53 16.73
CA CYS A 42 -1.57 -12.46 15.70
C CYS A 42 -0.75 -11.74 14.63
N PHE A 43 -1.24 -10.60 14.11
CA PHE A 43 -0.50 -9.81 13.13
C PHE A 43 0.82 -9.29 13.70
N GLN A 44 0.81 -8.82 14.95
CA GLN A 44 2.03 -8.37 15.61
C GLN A 44 3.04 -9.51 15.76
N GLU A 45 2.61 -10.71 16.15
CA GLU A 45 3.50 -11.87 16.23
C GLU A 45 4.12 -12.26 14.88
N CYS A 46 3.35 -12.17 13.79
CA CYS A 46 3.87 -12.38 12.44
C CYS A 46 4.89 -11.28 12.04
N ASN A 47 4.65 -10.02 12.41
CA ASN A 47 5.60 -8.92 12.23
C ASN A 47 6.89 -9.12 13.05
N ASP A 48 6.78 -9.61 14.28
CA ASP A 48 7.92 -9.87 15.16
C ASP A 48 8.73 -11.08 14.68
N ALA A 49 8.07 -12.09 14.10
CA ALA A 49 8.74 -13.21 13.44
C ALA A 49 9.50 -12.74 12.19
N TRP A 50 8.86 -11.94 11.34
CA TRP A 50 9.50 -11.33 10.19
C TRP A 50 10.71 -10.48 10.60
N SER A 51 10.58 -9.66 11.64
CA SER A 51 11.64 -8.78 12.15
C SER A 51 12.88 -9.59 12.58
N ARG A 52 12.68 -10.71 13.27
CA ARG A 52 13.78 -11.62 13.66
C ARG A 52 14.44 -12.28 12.45
N SER A 53 13.65 -12.76 11.49
CA SER A 53 14.17 -13.35 10.25
C SER A 53 14.94 -12.34 9.41
N PHE A 54 14.44 -11.11 9.31
CA PHE A 54 15.10 -9.99 8.65
C PHE A 54 16.45 -9.71 9.30
N SER A 55 16.48 -9.50 10.62
CA SER A 55 17.74 -9.22 11.32
C SER A 55 18.78 -10.32 11.18
N THR A 56 18.34 -11.58 11.22
CA THR A 56 19.24 -12.71 11.04
C THR A 56 19.78 -12.77 9.61
N SER A 57 18.95 -12.49 8.61
CA SER A 57 19.31 -12.64 7.20
C SER A 57 20.18 -11.51 6.64
N PHE A 58 19.99 -10.31 7.18
CA PHE A 58 20.70 -9.10 6.76
C PHE A 58 21.75 -8.62 7.76
N ASN A 59 21.82 -9.22 8.94
CA ASN A 59 22.69 -8.79 10.04
C ASN A 59 22.51 -7.29 10.36
N MET A 60 21.25 -6.86 10.41
CA MET A 60 20.82 -5.46 10.52
C MET A 60 19.62 -5.34 11.46
N SER A 61 19.52 -4.25 12.22
CA SER A 61 18.32 -3.99 13.02
C SER A 61 17.15 -3.58 12.13
N PRO A 62 15.90 -4.03 12.38
CA PRO A 62 14.75 -3.59 11.60
C PRO A 62 14.50 -2.07 11.74
N SER A 63 15.04 -1.45 12.80
CA SER A 63 14.99 0.01 12.99
C SER A 63 15.92 0.79 12.04
N GLU A 64 16.93 0.14 11.48
CA GLU A 64 17.84 0.74 10.49
C GLU A 64 17.30 0.57 9.06
N PHE A 65 16.30 -0.31 8.89
CA PHE A 65 15.70 -0.61 7.61
C PHE A 65 14.48 0.27 7.32
N TYR A 66 14.37 0.75 6.09
CA TYR A 66 13.21 1.47 5.57
C TYR A 66 12.69 0.79 4.30
N GLU A 67 11.39 0.48 4.29
CA GLU A 67 10.72 -0.10 3.13
C GLU A 67 10.47 0.94 2.02
N PHE A 68 10.36 2.22 2.38
CA PHE A 68 10.26 3.34 1.46
C PHE A 68 11.33 4.39 1.83
N PRO A 69 12.11 4.92 0.88
CA PRO A 69 12.03 4.77 -0.59
C PRO A 69 12.75 3.54 -1.16
N LEU A 70 12.89 2.46 -0.39
CA LEU A 70 13.65 1.23 -0.67
C LEU A 70 15.12 1.33 -0.24
N HIS A 71 15.44 0.71 0.89
CA HIS A 71 16.80 0.69 1.44
C HIS A 71 17.81 0.01 0.49
N PRO A 72 19.08 0.47 0.41
CA PRO A 72 20.15 -0.13 -0.39
C PRO A 72 20.30 -1.65 -0.29
N VAL A 73 20.01 -2.22 0.88
CA VAL A 73 20.18 -3.64 1.17
C VAL A 73 19.20 -4.52 0.39
N ILE A 74 18.16 -3.92 -0.21
CA ILE A 74 17.22 -4.60 -1.10
C ILE A 74 17.35 -4.15 -2.56
N LEU A 75 18.26 -3.21 -2.84
CA LEU A 75 18.54 -2.74 -4.19
C LEU A 75 19.52 -3.66 -4.92
N ASP A 76 20.30 -4.51 -4.24
CA ASP A 76 21.09 -5.55 -4.91
C ASP A 76 20.24 -6.81 -5.19
N CYS A 77 20.58 -7.58 -6.22
CA CYS A 77 19.80 -8.77 -6.59
C CYS A 77 19.70 -9.83 -5.48
N ASN A 78 20.77 -10.05 -4.70
CA ASN A 78 20.76 -11.04 -3.63
C ASN A 78 19.92 -10.55 -2.46
N GLY A 79 20.09 -9.28 -2.08
CA GLY A 79 19.29 -8.60 -1.08
C GLY A 79 17.81 -8.62 -1.43
N PHE A 80 17.45 -8.29 -2.66
CA PHE A 80 16.08 -8.36 -3.16
C PHE A 80 15.46 -9.76 -3.02
N VAL A 81 16.16 -10.80 -3.48
CA VAL A 81 15.66 -12.19 -3.37
C VAL A 81 15.48 -12.60 -1.91
N LYS A 82 16.44 -12.27 -1.03
CA LYS A 82 16.33 -12.55 0.41
C LYS A 82 15.13 -11.83 1.02
N TYR A 83 14.96 -10.53 0.74
CA TYR A 83 13.86 -9.73 1.24
C TYR A 83 12.50 -10.30 0.80
N CYS A 84 12.37 -10.68 -0.47
CA CYS A 84 11.14 -11.28 -0.97
C CYS A 84 10.84 -12.63 -0.31
N ASN A 85 11.84 -13.50 -0.14
CA ASN A 85 11.64 -14.79 0.52
C ASN A 85 11.15 -14.64 1.98
N ILE A 86 11.78 -13.74 2.75
CA ILE A 86 11.39 -13.49 4.14
C ILE A 86 10.01 -12.84 4.21
N SER A 87 9.72 -11.93 3.28
CA SER A 87 8.41 -11.27 3.22
C SER A 87 7.29 -12.21 2.81
N SER A 88 7.54 -13.19 1.94
CA SER A 88 6.55 -14.24 1.61
C SER A 88 6.20 -15.09 2.83
N GLN A 89 7.15 -15.39 3.71
CA GLN A 89 6.87 -16.09 4.98
C GLN A 89 5.97 -15.27 5.91
N ARG A 90 6.10 -13.94 5.91
CA ARG A 90 5.21 -13.03 6.66
C ARG A 90 3.78 -13.09 6.11
N VAL A 91 3.63 -13.06 4.79
CA VAL A 91 2.32 -13.17 4.13
C VAL A 91 1.67 -14.53 4.43
N GLU A 92 2.44 -15.61 4.36
CA GLU A 92 1.97 -16.95 4.73
C GLU A 92 1.54 -17.04 6.19
N CYS A 93 2.29 -16.41 7.11
CA CYS A 93 1.91 -16.31 8.52
C CYS A 93 0.53 -15.64 8.69
N TYR A 94 0.26 -14.55 7.97
CA TYR A 94 -1.04 -13.89 8.02
C TYR A 94 -2.19 -14.78 7.53
N LYS A 95 -1.97 -15.52 6.43
CA LYS A 95 -2.97 -16.43 5.88
C LYS A 95 -3.25 -17.58 6.83
N GLU A 96 -2.21 -18.34 7.17
CA GLU A 96 -2.34 -19.63 7.85
C GLU A 96 -2.61 -19.47 9.35
N ARG A 97 -2.00 -18.47 10.02
CA ARG A 97 -2.13 -18.28 11.47
C ARG A 97 -3.22 -17.28 11.83
N CYS A 98 -3.35 -16.21 11.05
CA CYS A 98 -4.30 -15.13 11.35
C CYS A 98 -5.59 -15.20 10.53
N GLY A 99 -5.73 -16.19 9.63
CA GLY A 99 -6.94 -16.39 8.82
C GLY A 99 -7.18 -15.29 7.78
N ASP A 100 -6.14 -14.59 7.35
CA ASP A 100 -6.24 -13.51 6.37
C ASP A 100 -5.90 -13.98 4.96
N ASP A 101 -6.89 -14.60 4.31
CA ASP A 101 -6.78 -15.08 2.93
C ASP A 101 -6.47 -13.97 1.91
N SER A 102 -6.61 -12.70 2.29
CA SER A 102 -6.38 -11.57 1.39
C SER A 102 -4.94 -11.07 1.37
N ALA A 103 -4.08 -11.54 2.29
CA ALA A 103 -2.75 -10.97 2.56
C ALA A 103 -1.80 -10.90 1.35
N ASP A 104 -1.98 -11.74 0.34
CA ASP A 104 -1.18 -11.74 -0.90
C ASP A 104 -1.73 -10.80 -2.00
N SER A 105 -2.93 -10.24 -1.79
CA SER A 105 -3.68 -9.46 -2.79
C SER A 105 -3.91 -7.99 -2.40
N VAL A 106 -3.41 -7.59 -1.24
CA VAL A 106 -3.46 -6.21 -0.71
C VAL A 106 -2.09 -5.55 -0.74
N PHE A 107 -2.07 -4.21 -0.71
CA PHE A 107 -0.82 -3.47 -0.79
C PHE A 107 0.02 -3.68 0.48
N SER A 108 1.24 -4.17 0.31
CA SER A 108 2.33 -3.99 1.26
C SER A 108 3.57 -3.63 0.45
N PRO A 109 4.58 -2.96 1.06
CA PRO A 109 5.80 -2.62 0.33
C PRO A 109 6.45 -3.86 -0.30
N SER A 110 6.47 -4.96 0.46
CA SER A 110 6.93 -6.26 -0.02
C SER A 110 6.06 -6.81 -1.17
N ASN A 111 4.74 -6.80 -1.07
CA ASN A 111 3.88 -7.32 -2.16
C ASN A 111 4.06 -6.50 -3.43
N PHE A 112 4.22 -5.18 -3.30
CA PHE A 112 4.42 -4.29 -4.42
C PHE A 112 5.68 -4.65 -5.20
N ILE A 113 6.86 -4.71 -4.56
CA ILE A 113 8.11 -4.99 -5.29
C ILE A 113 8.36 -6.47 -5.56
N CYS A 114 7.85 -7.39 -4.74
CA CYS A 114 8.11 -8.82 -4.90
C CYS A 114 7.12 -9.52 -5.82
N HIS A 115 5.87 -9.05 -5.89
CA HIS A 115 4.79 -9.73 -6.61
C HIS A 115 4.17 -8.84 -7.69
N PHE A 116 3.66 -7.64 -7.36
CA PHE A 116 2.83 -6.86 -8.30
C PHE A 116 3.64 -6.12 -9.36
N LYS A 117 4.76 -5.51 -8.97
CA LYS A 117 5.61 -4.65 -9.82
C LYS A 117 7.05 -5.13 -9.88
N ARG A 118 7.26 -6.44 -9.66
CA ARG A 118 8.58 -7.09 -9.68
C ARG A 118 9.42 -6.72 -10.89
N ARG A 119 8.84 -6.78 -12.09
CA ARG A 119 9.58 -6.47 -13.32
C ARG A 119 10.00 -5.01 -13.37
N LEU A 120 9.07 -4.10 -13.09
CA LEU A 120 9.33 -2.66 -13.04
C LEU A 120 10.41 -2.31 -12.00
N PHE A 121 10.35 -2.93 -10.81
CA PHE A 121 11.39 -2.77 -9.80
C PHE A 121 12.75 -3.22 -10.31
N LEU A 122 12.84 -4.42 -10.90
CA LEU A 122 14.12 -4.94 -11.42
C LEU A 122 14.69 -4.09 -12.55
N ASP A 123 13.83 -3.49 -13.38
CA ASP A 123 14.25 -2.60 -14.47
C ASP A 123 14.67 -1.21 -13.96
N ALA A 124 14.09 -0.72 -12.86
CA ALA A 124 14.45 0.55 -12.22
C ALA A 124 15.63 0.46 -11.22
N ARG A 125 15.96 -0.76 -10.78
CA ARG A 125 16.88 -1.06 -9.67
C ARG A 125 18.24 -0.40 -9.79
N GLU A 126 18.83 -0.40 -10.99
CA GLU A 126 20.18 0.15 -11.21
C GLU A 126 20.22 1.67 -10.97
N CYS A 127 19.18 2.38 -11.41
CA CYS A 127 19.08 3.82 -11.14
C CYS A 127 18.82 4.09 -9.66
N LEU A 128 17.92 3.34 -9.02
CA LEU A 128 17.70 3.43 -7.57
C LEU A 128 19.00 3.25 -6.79
N GLU A 129 19.77 2.20 -7.09
CA GLU A 129 21.06 1.91 -6.44
C GLU A 129 22.06 3.06 -6.63
N LYS A 130 22.07 3.66 -7.83
CA LYS A 130 22.94 4.79 -8.16
C LYS A 130 22.55 6.08 -7.43
N THR A 131 21.26 6.35 -7.28
CA THR A 131 20.76 7.62 -6.72
C THR A 131 20.59 7.60 -5.21
N GLU A 132 20.46 6.41 -4.61
CA GLU A 132 20.14 6.23 -3.20
C GLU A 132 21.01 7.08 -2.25
N PRO A 133 22.35 7.14 -2.37
CA PRO A 133 23.14 7.91 -1.42
C PRO A 133 22.78 9.42 -1.44
N LEU A 134 22.45 9.95 -2.63
CA LEU A 134 22.07 11.36 -2.78
C LEU A 134 20.63 11.60 -2.35
N THR A 135 19.71 10.70 -2.68
CA THR A 135 18.31 10.84 -2.27
C THR A 135 18.16 10.65 -0.77
N PHE A 136 18.93 9.76 -0.14
CA PHE A 136 19.02 9.64 1.31
C PHE A 136 19.56 10.92 1.95
N LEU A 137 20.67 11.47 1.45
CA LEU A 137 21.25 12.69 2.03
C LEU A 137 20.38 13.94 1.84
N LYS A 138 19.75 14.10 0.67
CA LYS A 138 18.99 15.30 0.32
C LYS A 138 17.50 15.16 0.62
N CYS A 139 16.86 14.13 0.07
CA CYS A 139 15.40 13.99 0.09
C CYS A 139 14.90 13.44 1.42
N ASP A 140 15.55 12.42 1.98
CA ASP A 140 15.09 11.86 3.26
C ASP A 140 15.08 12.93 4.37
N HIS A 141 16.19 13.64 4.56
CA HIS A 141 16.30 14.69 5.58
C HIS A 141 15.29 15.82 5.35
N LEU A 142 15.21 16.36 4.13
CA LEU A 142 14.27 17.43 3.78
C LEU A 142 12.81 17.03 4.05
N CYS A 143 12.43 15.83 3.62
CA CYS A 143 11.05 15.38 3.69
C CYS A 143 10.66 14.90 5.08
N HIS A 144 11.62 14.38 5.87
CA HIS A 144 11.41 14.13 7.29
C HIS A 144 11.10 15.43 8.04
N ASP A 145 11.88 16.49 7.81
CA ASP A 145 11.65 17.80 8.42
C ASP A 145 10.28 18.37 8.02
N GLU A 146 9.90 18.27 6.74
CA GLU A 146 8.59 18.72 6.25
C GLU A 146 7.44 17.95 6.93
N ALA A 147 7.54 16.62 6.99
CA ALA A 147 6.53 15.76 7.57
C ALA A 147 6.38 16.01 9.09
N LEU A 148 7.50 16.19 9.80
CA LEU A 148 7.50 16.44 11.24
C LEU A 148 7.01 17.83 11.61
N ARG A 149 7.11 18.83 10.72
CA ARG A 149 6.63 20.20 10.98
C ARG A 149 5.15 20.25 11.36
N LYS A 150 4.35 19.29 10.88
CA LYS A 150 2.90 19.18 11.19
C LYS A 150 2.62 18.48 12.53
N ILE A 151 3.58 17.75 13.09
CA ILE A 151 3.36 16.73 14.13
C ILE A 151 4.11 17.02 15.44
N ALA A 152 4.74 18.20 15.59
CA ALA A 152 5.65 18.62 16.66
C ALA A 152 5.25 18.38 18.16
N LYS A 153 4.14 17.71 18.47
CA LYS A 153 3.69 17.34 19.82
C LYS A 153 3.21 15.88 20.01
N LYS A 154 3.30 14.99 19.00
CA LYS A 154 2.85 13.58 19.14
C LYS A 154 4.05 12.64 19.02
N GLY A 155 4.32 11.86 20.07
CA GLY A 155 5.42 10.89 20.08
C GLY A 155 5.27 9.85 18.96
N ARG A 156 6.41 9.45 18.37
CA ARG A 156 6.48 8.48 17.27
C ARG A 156 6.25 7.06 17.77
N THR A 157 5.63 6.25 16.91
CA THR A 157 5.53 4.79 17.09
C THR A 157 6.72 4.05 16.44
N PHE A 158 7.00 2.82 16.87
CA PHE A 158 8.02 1.94 16.26
C PHE A 158 7.55 1.32 14.94
N LEU A 159 8.47 1.07 14.01
CA LEU A 159 8.20 0.42 12.72
C LEU A 159 7.55 -0.96 12.89
N GLY A 160 6.52 -1.26 12.09
CA GLY A 160 5.83 -2.56 12.12
C GLY A 160 4.82 -2.74 13.26
N LYS A 161 4.48 -1.68 14.00
CA LYS A 161 3.38 -1.71 14.96
C LYS A 161 2.05 -1.94 14.26
N VAL A 162 1.27 -2.88 14.78
CA VAL A 162 -0.14 -3.03 14.46
C VAL A 162 -0.98 -2.18 15.42
N PHE A 163 -1.81 -1.30 14.86
CA PHE A 163 -2.72 -0.45 15.62
C PHE A 163 -4.08 -1.11 15.81
N SER A 164 -4.61 -0.98 17.03
CA SER A 164 -5.99 -1.36 17.36
C SER A 164 -6.93 -0.17 17.22
N ARG A 165 -8.25 -0.43 17.27
CA ARG A 165 -9.29 0.62 17.24
C ARG A 165 -9.09 1.73 18.27
N ASN A 166 -8.62 1.38 19.46
CA ASN A 166 -8.39 2.35 20.54
C ASN A 166 -7.21 3.30 20.24
N GLU A 167 -6.44 3.04 19.18
CA GLU A 167 -5.27 3.81 18.78
C GLU A 167 -5.45 4.52 17.43
N ILE A 168 -6.69 4.63 16.93
CA ILE A 168 -7.00 5.23 15.62
C ILE A 168 -6.38 6.63 15.47
N ALA A 169 -6.41 7.47 16.51
CA ALA A 169 -5.84 8.81 16.44
C ALA A 169 -4.30 8.82 16.28
N LYS A 170 -3.61 7.80 16.79
CA LYS A 170 -2.16 7.64 16.59
C LYS A 170 -1.88 7.12 15.18
N TYR A 171 -2.62 6.10 14.76
CA TYR A 171 -2.54 5.55 13.41
C TYR A 171 -2.77 6.62 12.33
N GLN A 172 -3.82 7.44 12.46
CA GLN A 172 -4.08 8.55 11.54
C GLN A 172 -2.95 9.57 11.50
N SER A 173 -2.29 9.81 12.64
CA SER A 173 -1.13 10.70 12.70
C SER A 173 0.08 10.12 11.97
N GLU A 174 0.30 8.81 12.03
CA GLU A 174 1.41 8.15 11.32
C GLU A 174 1.13 8.08 9.81
N ILE A 175 -0.13 7.85 9.40
CA ILE A 175 -0.52 7.91 7.98
C ILE A 175 -0.33 9.31 7.40
N ASP A 176 -0.77 10.36 8.09
CA ASP A 176 -0.59 11.75 7.62
C ASP A 176 0.91 12.11 7.46
N LEU A 177 1.74 11.62 8.38
CA LEU A 177 3.20 11.74 8.30
C LEU A 177 3.73 11.03 7.05
N LEU A 178 3.34 9.77 6.86
CA LEU A 178 3.82 8.94 5.76
C LEU A 178 3.42 9.49 4.40
N CYS A 179 2.16 9.91 4.21
CA CYS A 179 1.71 10.52 2.96
C CYS A 179 2.39 11.87 2.69
N THR A 180 2.61 12.69 3.72
CA THR A 180 3.37 13.95 3.57
C THR A 180 4.80 13.65 3.13
N PHE A 181 5.48 12.70 3.80
CA PHE A 181 6.83 12.28 3.44
C PHE A 181 6.90 11.75 2.01
N GLN A 182 6.00 10.82 1.64
CA GLN A 182 5.95 10.20 0.32
C GLN A 182 5.78 11.25 -0.79
N ASN A 183 4.87 12.22 -0.60
CA ASN A 183 4.67 13.27 -1.60
C ASN A 183 5.93 14.13 -1.78
N CYS A 184 6.53 14.59 -0.69
CA CYS A 184 7.78 15.37 -0.74
C CYS A 184 8.92 14.57 -1.40
N TYR A 185 9.10 13.32 -0.97
CA TYR A 185 10.21 12.49 -1.42
C TYR A 185 10.10 12.23 -2.93
N LYS A 186 8.90 11.92 -3.42
CA LYS A 186 8.62 11.75 -4.86
C LYS A 186 9.07 12.95 -5.69
N GLU A 187 8.74 14.16 -5.26
CA GLU A 187 9.11 15.37 -6.00
C GLU A 187 10.62 15.66 -5.91
N CYS A 188 11.23 15.45 -4.75
CA CYS A 188 12.68 15.63 -4.58
C CYS A 188 13.50 14.62 -5.40
N GLU A 189 13.09 13.36 -5.41
CA GLU A 189 13.81 12.28 -6.09
C GLU A 189 13.76 12.42 -7.61
N LYS A 190 12.65 12.92 -8.19
CA LYS A 190 12.51 13.16 -9.63
C LYS A 190 13.67 13.97 -10.21
N GLU A 191 14.11 15.02 -9.49
CA GLU A 191 15.24 15.85 -9.91
C GLU A 191 16.55 15.03 -9.96
N ILE A 192 16.85 14.33 -8.87
CA ILE A 192 18.11 13.58 -8.71
C ILE A 192 18.19 12.45 -9.74
N VAL A 193 17.09 11.72 -9.92
CA VAL A 193 16.97 10.62 -10.88
C VAL A 193 17.12 11.12 -12.32
N GLY A 194 16.49 12.25 -12.65
CA GLY A 194 16.58 12.86 -13.99
C GLY A 194 18.00 13.33 -14.34
N GLU A 195 18.79 13.76 -13.36
CA GLU A 195 20.18 14.19 -13.57
C GLU A 195 21.18 13.01 -13.54
N SER A 196 20.86 11.95 -12.82
CA SER A 196 21.82 10.87 -12.52
C SER A 196 21.70 9.67 -13.46
N CYS A 197 20.53 9.38 -14.01
CA CYS A 197 20.27 8.15 -14.75
C CYS A 197 20.05 8.41 -16.25
N SER A 198 20.09 7.36 -17.08
CA SER A 198 19.64 7.51 -18.46
C SER A 198 18.15 7.83 -18.50
N THR A 199 17.67 8.44 -19.59
CA THR A 199 16.26 8.84 -19.71
C THR A 199 15.29 7.67 -19.45
N ILE A 200 15.61 6.48 -19.94
CA ILE A 200 14.76 5.29 -19.77
C ILE A 200 14.76 4.82 -18.31
N GLU A 201 15.94 4.70 -17.69
CA GLU A 201 16.04 4.27 -16.29
C GLU A 201 15.39 5.28 -15.34
N ALA A 202 15.53 6.58 -15.65
CA ALA A 202 14.90 7.64 -14.90
C ALA A 202 13.37 7.56 -14.98
N GLU A 203 12.81 7.37 -16.18
CA GLU A 203 11.37 7.21 -16.39
C GLU A 203 10.82 6.00 -15.62
N LEU A 204 11.51 4.84 -15.71
CA LEU A 204 11.11 3.63 -14.99
C LEU A 204 11.16 3.80 -13.47
N THR A 205 12.17 4.50 -12.95
CA THR A 205 12.32 4.78 -11.52
C THR A 205 11.23 5.71 -11.01
N ILE A 206 10.99 6.82 -11.72
CA ILE A 206 9.91 7.76 -11.42
C ILE A 206 8.56 7.04 -11.48
N GLN A 207 8.35 6.18 -12.47
CA GLN A 207 7.13 5.38 -12.62
C GLN A 207 6.95 4.43 -11.43
N LEU A 208 7.99 3.70 -11.02
CA LEU A 208 7.93 2.77 -9.90
C LEU A 208 7.51 3.49 -8.60
N ILE A 209 8.19 4.58 -8.27
CA ILE A 209 7.96 5.35 -7.03
C ILE A 209 6.57 5.99 -7.05
N THR A 210 6.17 6.55 -8.18
CA THR A 210 4.83 7.10 -8.35
C THR A 210 3.75 6.03 -8.17
N GLN A 211 3.93 4.84 -8.76
CA GLN A 211 2.98 3.73 -8.60
C GLN A 211 2.96 3.19 -7.16
N TYR A 212 4.10 3.13 -6.48
CA TYR A 212 4.17 2.72 -5.07
C TYR A 212 3.28 3.62 -4.21
N ILE A 213 3.49 4.93 -4.33
CA ILE A 213 2.78 5.94 -3.54
C ILE A 213 1.28 5.93 -3.87
N TYR A 214 0.95 5.81 -5.15
CA TYR A 214 -0.44 5.73 -5.60
C TYR A 214 -1.17 4.52 -5.04
N TRP A 215 -0.55 3.33 -5.14
CA TRP A 215 -1.16 2.09 -4.64
C TRP A 215 -1.34 2.13 -3.13
N HIS A 216 -0.35 2.66 -2.41
CA HIS A 216 -0.45 2.88 -0.97
C HIS A 216 -1.61 3.82 -0.61
N ALA A 217 -1.67 5.01 -1.21
CA ALA A 217 -2.73 5.99 -0.93
C ALA A 217 -4.13 5.47 -1.31
N THR A 218 -4.24 4.73 -2.41
CA THR A 218 -5.51 4.13 -2.87
C THR A 218 -6.00 3.04 -1.91
N ASP A 219 -5.09 2.20 -1.41
CA ASP A 219 -5.45 1.15 -0.45
C ASP A 219 -5.91 1.76 0.88
N LEU A 220 -5.21 2.82 1.36
CA LEU A 220 -5.62 3.62 2.52
C LEU A 220 -7.02 4.23 2.35
N TYR A 221 -7.29 4.85 1.20
CA TYR A 221 -8.59 5.45 0.90
C TYR A 221 -9.70 4.40 0.86
N GLN A 222 -9.47 3.27 0.18
CA GLN A 222 -10.44 2.19 0.11
C GLN A 222 -10.71 1.59 1.49
N TRP A 223 -9.68 1.44 2.31
CA TRP A 223 -9.83 1.02 3.70
C TRP A 223 -10.68 2.01 4.51
N HIS A 224 -10.45 3.31 4.38
CA HIS A 224 -11.23 4.35 5.05
C HIS A 224 -12.70 4.40 4.60
N MET A 225 -12.94 4.21 3.30
CA MET A 225 -14.28 4.07 2.72
C MET A 225 -15.02 2.86 3.31
N LEU A 226 -14.39 1.69 3.30
CA LEU A 226 -15.00 0.43 3.77
C LEU A 226 -15.21 0.40 5.28
N SER A 227 -14.36 1.09 6.04
CA SER A 227 -14.48 1.19 7.51
C SER A 227 -15.39 2.33 7.97
N ASN A 228 -15.96 3.12 7.05
CA ASN A 228 -16.77 4.30 7.34
C ASN A 228 -16.04 5.33 8.23
N THR A 229 -14.75 5.57 7.95
CA THR A 229 -13.88 6.50 8.70
C THR A 229 -13.33 7.62 7.82
N MET A 230 -13.97 7.88 6.67
CA MET A 230 -13.54 8.87 5.69
C MET A 230 -13.37 10.29 6.25
N GLU A 231 -14.17 10.66 7.26
CA GLU A 231 -14.07 11.95 7.95
C GLU A 231 -12.69 12.19 8.62
N THR A 232 -11.95 11.10 8.87
CA THR A 232 -10.62 11.14 9.47
C THR A 232 -9.48 10.89 8.49
N PHE A 233 -9.79 10.66 7.20
CA PHE A 233 -8.76 10.35 6.20
C PHE A 233 -7.87 11.59 5.94
N PRO A 234 -6.53 11.50 6.10
CA PRO A 234 -5.68 12.68 6.06
C PRO A 234 -5.65 13.38 4.70
N LEU A 235 -5.70 14.71 4.72
CA LEU A 235 -5.66 15.53 3.50
C LEU A 235 -4.38 15.28 2.67
N SER A 236 -3.25 15.03 3.34
CA SER A 236 -1.99 14.69 2.66
C SER A 236 -2.11 13.45 1.76
N CYS A 237 -2.85 12.44 2.22
CA CYS A 237 -3.13 11.23 1.43
C CYS A 237 -4.17 11.47 0.34
N GLN A 238 -5.17 12.34 0.60
CA GLN A 238 -6.16 12.71 -0.42
C GLN A 238 -5.50 13.35 -1.64
N THR A 239 -4.54 14.26 -1.43
CA THR A 239 -3.80 14.91 -2.52
C THR A 239 -3.08 13.88 -3.41
N LEU A 240 -2.50 12.83 -2.82
CA LEU A 240 -1.78 11.79 -3.56
C LEU A 240 -2.68 11.01 -4.54
N ILE A 241 -3.97 10.90 -4.24
CA ILE A 241 -4.95 10.20 -5.09
C ILE A 241 -5.41 11.13 -6.22
N THR A 242 -5.71 12.40 -5.89
CA THR A 242 -6.25 13.37 -6.85
C THR A 242 -5.22 13.77 -7.91
N THR A 243 -3.96 13.99 -7.52
CA THR A 243 -2.91 14.46 -8.44
C THR A 243 -2.61 13.48 -9.59
N LEU A 244 -2.89 12.19 -9.43
CA LEU A 244 -2.56 11.17 -10.44
C LEU A 244 -3.75 10.77 -11.35
N ILE A 245 -4.99 11.05 -10.94
CA ILE A 245 -6.17 10.88 -11.81
C ILE A 245 -6.14 11.86 -12.99
N ASP A 246 -5.49 13.02 -12.80
CA ASP A 246 -5.29 14.03 -13.84
C ASP A 246 -4.09 13.73 -14.77
N GLU A 247 -3.14 12.86 -14.38
CA GLU A 247 -1.90 12.63 -15.13
C GLU A 247 -1.86 11.30 -15.92
N ASP A 248 -2.68 10.28 -15.60
CA ASP A 248 -2.61 8.96 -16.26
C ASP A 248 -4.00 8.38 -16.68
N PRO A 249 -4.32 8.31 -17.99
CA PRO A 249 -5.60 7.78 -18.49
C PRO A 249 -5.77 6.26 -18.28
N ILE A 250 -4.72 5.50 -17.97
CA ILE A 250 -4.83 4.06 -17.66
C ILE A 250 -5.39 3.86 -16.24
N ILE A 251 -5.08 4.78 -15.31
CA ILE A 251 -5.60 4.75 -13.94
C ILE A 251 -7.11 5.04 -13.89
N GLN A 252 -7.63 5.85 -14.82
CA GLN A 252 -9.07 6.09 -14.97
C GLN A 252 -9.85 4.79 -15.26
N ILE A 253 -9.28 3.86 -16.02
CA ILE A 253 -9.96 2.60 -16.37
C ILE A 253 -10.10 1.68 -15.15
N MET A 254 -9.12 1.67 -14.25
CA MET A 254 -9.17 0.91 -13.00
C MET A 254 -10.14 1.51 -11.97
N ALA A 255 -10.30 2.84 -11.96
CA ALA A 255 -11.29 3.53 -11.14
C ALA A 255 -12.73 3.35 -11.65
N VAL A 256 -12.92 3.18 -12.96
CA VAL A 256 -14.24 3.03 -13.61
C VAL A 256 -14.78 1.59 -13.54
N SER A 257 -13.95 0.60 -13.24
CA SER A 257 -14.40 -0.79 -13.09
C SER A 257 -15.15 -1.11 -11.78
N ASP A 258 -15.25 -0.17 -10.84
CA ASP A 258 -16.11 -0.26 -9.66
C ASP A 258 -17.28 0.74 -9.79
N PRO A 259 -18.56 0.31 -9.81
CA PRO A 259 -19.68 1.21 -10.03
C PRO A 259 -20.09 1.85 -8.71
N VAL A 260 -19.48 2.98 -8.32
CA VAL A 260 -20.01 3.84 -7.25
C VAL A 260 -19.93 5.32 -7.63
N ASN A 261 -21.00 5.77 -8.29
CA ASN A 261 -21.66 7.07 -8.16
C ASN A 261 -20.78 8.33 -7.96
N TYR A 262 -20.20 8.84 -9.05
CA TYR A 262 -19.78 10.24 -9.15
C TYR A 262 -21.01 11.15 -9.21
N SER A 263 -21.55 11.50 -8.06
CA SER A 263 -22.60 12.53 -7.96
C SER A 263 -22.60 13.29 -6.64
N VAL A 264 -21.42 13.64 -6.09
CA VAL A 264 -21.32 14.75 -5.12
C VAL A 264 -19.93 15.39 -5.24
N MET A 265 -19.77 16.34 -6.15
CA MET A 265 -18.81 17.46 -6.04
C MET A 265 -19.07 18.40 -7.22
N ASN A 266 -20.27 18.97 -7.23
CA ASN A 266 -20.57 20.18 -7.99
C ASN A 266 -21.81 20.84 -7.40
N THR A 267 -21.70 21.29 -6.15
CA THR A 267 -22.60 22.31 -5.61
C THR A 267 -21.88 23.06 -4.49
N THR A 268 -21.76 24.38 -4.73
CA THR A 268 -21.32 25.50 -3.89
C THR A 268 -19.85 25.61 -3.54
#